data_AF-A0A352ITD8-F1
#
_entry.id   AF-A0A352ITD8-F1
#
_cell.length_a   1.000
_cell.length_b   1.000
_cell.length_c   1.000
_cell.angle_alpha   90.00
_cell.angle_beta   90.00
_cell.angle_gamma   90.00
#
_symmetry.space_group_name_H-M   'P 1'
#
loop_
_entity.id
_entity.type
_entity.pdbx_description
1 polymer ?
#
loop_
_entity_poly.entity_id
_entity_poly.type
_entity_poly.pdbx_seq_one_letter_code
_entity_poly.pdbx_strand_id
1 'polypeptide(L)'
;SDFVTLIANYLPLQDAYGGPNYFDLDDDAIYEIHVDNDGDAVEDLTFRFQLEDNLNDIQLPVGPDGDQRMVSVPLKNIGDASDGANVQLRQTYTVDVISGDRRTGSVQAATNVNTGTEVFDKPLDNIGAKSFGDYAGYASQHVFNIAIPG
;
A
#
# COMPACT_ATOMS: atom_id res chain seq x y z
N SER A 1 -7.34 24.38 15.53
CA SER A 1 -6.88 22.99 15.60
C SER A 1 -5.76 22.94 14.61
N ASP A 2 -4.53 23.03 15.12
CA ASP A 2 -3.36 23.20 14.28
C ASP A 2 -2.72 21.82 14.21
N PHE A 3 -2.70 21.25 13.00
CA PHE A 3 -2.08 19.97 12.73
C PHE A 3 -0.91 20.18 11.77
N VAL A 4 0.07 19.28 11.86
CA VAL A 4 1.15 19.18 10.88
C VAL A 4 0.78 18.08 9.90
N THR A 5 0.83 18.37 8.60
CA THR A 5 0.66 17.36 7.56
C THR A 5 2.02 16.89 7.09
N LEU A 6 2.27 15.59 7.21
CA LEU A 6 3.44 14.92 6.67
C LEU A 6 3.05 14.21 5.38
N ILE A 7 3.84 14.37 4.32
CA ILE A 7 3.64 13.73 3.02
C ILE A 7 4.97 13.14 2.59
N ALA A 8 4.95 11.86 2.20
CA ALA A 8 6.09 11.19 1.58
C ALA A 8 5.71 10.68 0.19
N ASN A 9 6.66 10.78 -0.74
CA ASN A 9 6.57 10.19 -2.07
C ASN A 9 7.87 9.42 -2.34
N TYR A 10 7.83 8.10 -2.12
CA TYR A 10 9.00 7.23 -2.24
C TYR A 10 9.25 6.74 -3.67
N LEU A 11 8.23 6.81 -4.53
CA LEU A 11 8.31 6.35 -5.92
C LEU A 11 7.73 7.42 -6.86
N PRO A 12 8.48 8.50 -7.11
CA PRO A 12 8.00 9.60 -7.94
C PRO A 12 7.96 9.21 -9.42
N LEU A 13 7.21 9.99 -10.22
CA LEU A 13 7.22 9.95 -11.70
C LEU A 13 6.62 8.69 -12.35
N GLN A 14 5.52 8.14 -11.80
CA GLN A 14 4.73 7.13 -12.51
C GLN A 14 3.78 7.78 -13.51
N ASP A 15 4.18 7.80 -14.78
CA ASP A 15 3.37 8.32 -15.90
C ASP A 15 2.33 7.31 -16.38
N ALA A 16 1.30 7.80 -17.08
CA ALA A 16 0.17 7.01 -17.55
C ALA A 16 0.52 5.81 -18.45
N TYR A 17 1.72 5.77 -19.05
CA TYR A 17 2.16 4.63 -19.86
C TYR A 17 2.50 3.39 -19.00
N GLY A 18 2.71 3.55 -17.69
CA GLY A 18 2.98 2.45 -16.77
C GLY A 18 1.77 1.55 -16.48
N GLY A 19 0.56 2.04 -16.75
CA GLY A 19 -0.65 1.24 -16.65
C GLY A 19 -0.68 0.10 -17.67
N PRO A 20 -1.37 -1.02 -17.37
CA PRO A 20 -2.14 -1.28 -16.16
C PRO A 20 -1.33 -1.83 -14.98
N ASN A 21 -0.01 -1.97 -15.12
CA ASN A 21 0.89 -2.54 -14.11
C ASN A 21 1.86 -1.48 -13.57
N TYR A 22 1.28 -0.47 -12.91
CA TYR A 22 2.06 0.51 -12.16
C TYR A 22 2.96 -0.18 -11.13
N PHE A 23 4.10 0.44 -10.82
CA PHE A 23 5.12 -0.16 -9.97
C PHE A 23 4.70 -0.13 -8.51
N ASP A 24 4.87 -1.26 -7.84
CA ASP A 24 4.74 -1.39 -6.40
C ASP A 24 5.97 -0.85 -5.68
N LEU A 25 5.82 -0.59 -4.37
CA LEU A 25 6.97 -0.31 -3.51
C LEU A 25 7.65 -1.63 -3.14
N ASP A 26 8.98 -1.63 -3.13
CA ASP A 26 9.79 -2.80 -2.78
C ASP A 26 9.52 -3.24 -1.32
N ASP A 27 9.33 -4.54 -1.08
CA ASP A 27 9.08 -5.13 0.24
C ASP A 27 10.36 -5.26 1.09
N ASP A 28 11.55 -5.24 0.48
CA ASP A 28 12.83 -5.27 1.19
C ASP A 28 13.35 -3.87 1.58
N ALA A 29 12.65 -2.80 1.15
CA ALA A 29 13.05 -1.42 1.40
C ALA A 29 12.52 -0.86 2.74
N ILE A 30 13.27 0.07 3.32
CA ILE A 30 12.88 0.80 4.54
C ILE A 30 12.36 2.19 4.16
N TYR A 31 11.06 2.41 4.30
CA TYR A 31 10.41 3.69 4.05
C TYR A 31 10.06 4.38 5.37
N GLU A 32 10.56 5.60 5.58
CA GLU A 32 10.42 6.28 6.87
C GLU A 32 10.21 7.79 6.73
N ILE A 33 9.39 8.33 7.63
CA ILE A 33 9.31 9.77 7.93
C ILE A 33 9.89 10.00 9.31
N HIS A 34 10.93 10.84 9.40
CA HIS A 34 11.62 11.20 10.64
C HIS A 34 11.11 12.54 11.16
N VAL A 35 10.87 12.61 12.46
CA VAL A 35 10.44 13.82 13.15
C VAL A 35 11.40 14.09 14.31
N ASP A 36 12.11 15.20 14.22
CA ASP A 36 12.84 15.86 15.31
C ASP A 36 11.93 16.98 15.86
N ASN A 37 11.60 16.92 17.15
CA ASN A 37 10.72 17.88 17.80
C ASN A 37 11.44 18.75 18.86
N ASP A 38 12.72 18.52 19.12
CA ASP A 38 13.52 19.28 20.09
C ASP A 38 14.69 20.09 19.48
N GLY A 39 15.00 19.83 18.20
CA GLY A 39 15.93 20.58 17.37
C GLY A 39 17.39 20.13 17.47
N ASP A 40 17.67 18.92 17.94
CA ASP A 40 19.02 18.37 18.05
C ASP A 40 19.52 17.67 16.76
N ALA A 41 18.67 17.59 15.73
CA ALA A 41 18.89 16.91 14.45
C ALA A 41 19.00 15.37 14.55
N VAL A 42 18.43 14.79 15.61
CA VAL A 42 18.19 13.37 15.79
C VAL A 42 16.68 13.14 15.85
N GLU A 43 16.20 12.05 15.26
CA GLU A 43 14.79 11.74 15.29
C GLU A 43 14.30 11.34 16.70
N ASP A 44 13.22 11.98 17.14
CA ASP A 44 12.47 11.59 18.33
C ASP A 44 11.37 10.57 18.00
N LEU A 45 10.84 10.68 16.79
CA LEU A 45 9.75 9.86 16.30
C LEU A 45 9.98 9.48 14.84
N THR A 46 9.88 8.20 14.54
CA THR A 46 9.89 7.70 13.17
C THR A 46 8.63 6.93 12.86
N PHE A 47 7.99 7.26 11.74
CA PHE A 47 6.93 6.45 11.14
C PHE A 47 7.56 5.60 10.04
N ARG A 48 7.66 4.29 10.26
CA ARG A 48 8.20 3.33 9.31
C ARG A 48 7.07 2.56 8.64
N PHE A 49 7.10 2.49 7.32
CA PHE A 49 6.16 1.74 6.51
C PHE A 49 6.83 0.47 6.01
N GLN A 50 6.20 -0.68 6.25
CA GLN A 50 6.64 -1.97 5.73
C GLN A 50 5.57 -2.48 4.77
N LEU A 51 5.97 -2.84 3.55
CA LEU A 51 5.08 -3.23 2.47
C LEU A 51 5.11 -4.75 2.31
N GLU A 52 3.99 -5.33 1.89
CA GLU A 52 3.87 -6.76 1.60
C GLU A 52 3.04 -7.00 0.34
N ASP A 53 3.60 -7.78 -0.58
CA ASP A 53 2.96 -8.21 -1.81
C ASP A 53 2.02 -9.38 -1.57
N ASN A 54 0.75 -9.21 -1.97
CA ASN A 54 -0.30 -10.21 -1.82
C ASN A 54 -0.78 -10.65 -3.21
N LEU A 55 -0.34 -11.83 -3.65
CA LEU A 55 -0.68 -12.42 -4.95
C LEU A 55 -1.86 -13.39 -4.82
N ASN A 56 -2.93 -13.15 -5.59
CA ASN A 56 -4.08 -14.06 -5.67
C ASN A 56 -3.88 -15.20 -6.70
N ASP A 57 -2.94 -15.02 -7.63
CA ASP A 57 -2.66 -15.93 -8.76
C ASP A 57 -3.93 -16.33 -9.54
N ILE A 58 -4.67 -15.33 -10.01
CA ILE A 58 -5.78 -15.49 -10.93
C ILE A 58 -5.26 -16.08 -12.24
N GLN A 59 -5.85 -17.22 -12.62
CA GLN A 59 -5.50 -17.96 -13.83
C GLN A 59 -6.70 -18.07 -14.78
N LEU A 60 -6.43 -18.03 -16.08
CA LEU A 60 -7.43 -18.26 -17.13
C LEU A 60 -7.14 -19.58 -17.87
N PRO A 61 -8.17 -20.33 -18.29
CA PRO A 61 -7.99 -21.48 -19.18
C PRO A 61 -7.63 -20.99 -20.59
N VAL A 62 -6.45 -21.37 -21.07
CA VAL A 62 -5.92 -21.00 -22.38
C VAL A 62 -5.64 -22.25 -23.20
N GLY A 63 -6.19 -22.31 -24.41
CA GLY A 63 -6.03 -23.44 -25.33
C GLY A 63 -7.36 -23.87 -25.97
N PRO A 64 -7.33 -24.85 -26.89
CA PRO A 64 -8.53 -25.40 -27.49
C PRO A 64 -9.32 -26.22 -26.46
N ASP A 65 -10.63 -26.34 -26.67
CA ASP A 65 -11.51 -27.15 -25.81
C ASP A 65 -10.98 -28.59 -25.69
N GLY A 66 -10.84 -29.07 -24.46
CA GLY A 66 -10.28 -30.39 -24.15
C GLY A 66 -8.75 -30.43 -23.96
N ASP A 67 -8.02 -29.34 -24.24
CA ASP A 67 -6.57 -29.21 -23.98
C ASP A 67 -6.23 -27.81 -23.44
N GLN A 68 -7.09 -27.29 -22.57
CA GLN A 68 -6.87 -26.00 -21.90
C GLN A 68 -5.82 -26.15 -20.79
N ARG A 69 -4.98 -25.11 -20.65
CA ARG A 69 -4.03 -24.96 -19.53
C ARG A 69 -4.39 -23.73 -18.73
N MET A 70 -4.33 -23.82 -17.41
CA MET A 70 -4.49 -22.65 -16.56
C MET A 70 -3.21 -21.81 -16.62
N VAL A 71 -3.35 -20.54 -16.99
CA VAL A 71 -2.24 -19.60 -17.16
C VAL A 71 -2.50 -18.37 -16.31
N SER A 72 -1.53 -18.01 -15.47
CA SER A 72 -1.57 -16.80 -14.63
C SER A 72 -1.70 -15.54 -15.46
N VAL A 73 -2.53 -14.62 -14.99
CA VAL A 73 -2.71 -13.33 -15.64
C VAL A 73 -1.50 -12.43 -15.35
N PRO A 74 -0.93 -11.77 -16.38
CA PRO A 74 0.24 -10.90 -16.22
C PRO A 74 -0.14 -9.45 -15.86
N LEU A 75 -1.42 -9.18 -15.57
CA LEU A 75 -1.95 -7.85 -15.31
C LEU A 75 -2.38 -7.70 -13.84
N LYS A 76 -2.38 -6.47 -13.32
CA LYS A 76 -2.74 -6.13 -11.94
C LYS A 76 -4.16 -6.56 -11.55
N ASN A 77 -5.09 -6.62 -12.50
CA ASN A 77 -6.48 -7.01 -12.28
C ASN A 77 -7.15 -7.58 -13.54
N ILE A 78 -8.30 -8.25 -13.38
CA ILE A 78 -9.21 -8.66 -14.45
C ILE A 78 -10.60 -8.07 -14.18
N GLY A 79 -11.04 -7.12 -15.00
CA GLY A 79 -12.35 -6.48 -14.81
C GLY A 79 -12.35 -5.49 -13.65
N ASP A 80 -13.41 -5.47 -12.85
CA ASP A 80 -13.59 -4.47 -11.78
C ASP A 80 -12.64 -4.74 -10.60
N ALA A 81 -11.65 -3.85 -10.43
CA ALA A 81 -10.62 -3.92 -9.41
C ALA A 81 -11.08 -3.38 -8.04
N SER A 82 -12.30 -2.87 -7.92
CA SER A 82 -12.90 -2.60 -6.61
C SER A 82 -13.31 -3.88 -5.88
N ASP A 83 -13.46 -4.99 -6.61
CA ASP A 83 -13.58 -6.34 -6.05
C ASP A 83 -12.18 -6.97 -5.91
N GLY A 84 -11.76 -7.22 -4.67
CA GLY A 84 -10.46 -7.82 -4.37
C GLY A 84 -10.24 -9.19 -5.02
N ALA A 85 -11.29 -9.94 -5.35
CA ALA A 85 -11.18 -11.23 -6.05
C ALA A 85 -10.68 -11.09 -7.50
N ASN A 86 -10.84 -9.90 -8.09
CA ASN A 86 -10.41 -9.58 -9.44
C ASN A 86 -9.00 -8.98 -9.50
N VAL A 87 -8.37 -8.75 -8.34
CA VAL A 87 -7.02 -8.17 -8.25
C VAL A 87 -6.00 -9.29 -8.21
N GLN A 88 -5.05 -9.28 -9.15
CA GLN A 88 -4.01 -10.29 -9.25
C GLN A 88 -2.95 -10.12 -8.17
N LEU A 89 -2.46 -8.88 -8.01
CA LEU A 89 -1.43 -8.50 -7.05
C LEU A 89 -1.83 -7.18 -6.39
N ARG A 90 -1.85 -7.15 -5.06
CA ARG A 90 -2.08 -5.94 -4.25
C ARG A 90 -1.00 -5.81 -3.19
N GLN A 91 -0.86 -4.63 -2.61
CA GLN A 91 0.02 -4.44 -1.45
C GLN A 91 -0.78 -4.14 -0.20
N THR A 92 -0.32 -4.69 0.91
CA THR A 92 -0.67 -4.23 2.25
C THR A 92 0.52 -3.53 2.87
N TYR A 93 0.28 -2.78 3.95
CA TYR A 93 1.35 -2.19 4.72
C TYR A 93 1.05 -2.17 6.22
N THR A 94 2.10 -2.15 7.03
CA THR A 94 2.04 -1.78 8.44
C THR A 94 2.69 -0.41 8.65
N VAL A 95 2.39 0.23 9.78
CA VAL A 95 3.06 1.46 10.22
C VAL A 95 3.63 1.24 11.61
N ASP A 96 4.94 1.11 11.71
CA ASP A 96 5.64 1.11 12.99
C ASP A 96 5.95 2.55 13.42
N VAL A 97 5.71 2.83 14.70
CA VAL A 97 6.05 4.09 15.36
C VAL A 97 7.22 3.80 16.29
N ILE A 98 8.36 4.41 15.97
CA ILE A 98 9.60 4.26 16.75
C ILE A 98 9.82 5.54 17.55
N SER A 99 9.89 5.41 18.87
CA SER A 99 10.27 6.51 19.76
C SER A 99 11.78 6.46 20.06
N GLY A 100 12.47 7.57 19.79
CA GLY A 100 13.93 7.70 19.81
C GLY A 100 14.58 7.26 18.49
N ASP A 101 15.89 6.99 18.55
CA ASP A 101 16.71 6.58 17.39
C ASP A 101 16.06 5.45 16.59
N ARG A 102 16.00 5.59 15.27
CA ARG A 102 15.28 4.69 14.36
C ARG A 102 15.73 3.24 14.44
N ARG A 103 16.93 2.93 14.95
CA ARG A 103 17.48 1.56 15.00
C ARG A 103 17.41 0.95 16.39
N THR A 104 17.48 1.77 17.43
CA THR A 104 17.63 1.33 18.83
C THR A 104 16.49 1.76 19.74
N GLY A 105 15.62 2.64 19.24
CA GLY A 105 14.42 3.12 19.92
C GLY A 105 13.37 2.04 20.14
N SER A 106 12.32 2.42 20.88
CA SER A 106 11.20 1.53 21.16
C SER A 106 10.25 1.49 19.97
N VAL A 107 9.92 0.30 19.48
CA VAL A 107 9.05 0.09 18.32
C VAL A 107 7.67 -0.37 18.77
N GLN A 108 6.62 0.29 18.28
CA GLN A 108 5.23 -0.12 18.50
C GLN A 108 4.42 0.08 17.20
N ALA A 109 3.56 -0.87 16.87
CA ALA A 109 2.71 -0.77 15.68
C ALA A 109 1.56 0.24 15.91
N ALA A 110 1.29 1.07 14.91
CA ALA A 110 0.03 1.81 14.82
C ALA A 110 -1.10 0.86 14.41
N THR A 111 -2.30 1.13 14.92
CA THR A 111 -3.49 0.31 14.62
C THR A 111 -4.57 1.14 13.95
N ASN A 112 -5.35 0.51 13.09
CA ASN A 112 -6.54 1.11 12.52
C ASN A 112 -7.60 1.30 13.62
N VAL A 113 -8.05 2.54 13.84
CA VAL A 113 -9.01 2.88 14.92
C VAL A 113 -10.34 2.13 14.76
N ASN A 114 -10.75 1.85 13.53
CA ASN A 114 -12.05 1.25 13.25
C ASN A 114 -12.04 -0.27 13.39
N THR A 115 -10.93 -0.93 13.04
CA THR A 115 -10.84 -2.41 12.99
C THR A 115 -9.96 -3.00 14.09
N GLY A 116 -9.07 -2.19 14.69
CA GLY A 116 -8.05 -2.64 15.65
C GLY A 116 -6.89 -3.42 15.02
N THR A 117 -6.79 -3.48 13.68
CA THR A 117 -5.74 -4.22 12.96
C THR A 117 -4.50 -3.37 12.75
N GLU A 118 -3.32 -4.01 12.65
CA GLU A 118 -2.04 -3.36 12.34
C GLU A 118 -1.77 -3.26 10.84
N VAL A 119 -2.49 -4.06 10.05
CA VAL A 119 -2.35 -4.13 8.59
C VAL A 119 -3.38 -3.23 7.93
N PHE A 120 -2.91 -2.47 6.95
CA PHE A 120 -3.68 -1.55 6.11
C PHE A 120 -3.56 -1.96 4.65
N ASP A 121 -4.63 -1.79 3.88
CA ASP A 121 -4.58 -2.02 2.43
C ASP A 121 -3.97 -0.81 1.73
N LYS A 122 -2.99 -1.01 0.85
CA LYS A 122 -2.52 0.03 -0.07
C LYS A 122 -3.53 0.13 -1.23
N PRO A 123 -4.02 1.32 -1.59
CA PRO A 123 -4.86 1.46 -2.77
C PRO A 123 -4.08 1.06 -4.02
N LEU A 124 -4.78 0.44 -4.97
CA LEU A 124 -4.28 0.31 -6.35
C LEU A 124 -4.25 1.67 -7.03
N ASP A 125 -3.32 1.85 -7.95
CA ASP A 125 -3.26 3.04 -8.80
C ASP A 125 -4.49 3.18 -9.71
N ASN A 126 -4.70 4.39 -10.23
CA ASN A 126 -5.78 4.64 -11.18
C ASN A 126 -5.45 4.03 -12.56
N ILE A 127 -5.76 2.75 -12.72
CA ILE A 127 -5.56 1.96 -13.94
C ILE A 127 -6.54 2.36 -15.06
N GLY A 128 -7.61 3.08 -14.72
CA GLY A 128 -8.58 3.65 -15.65
C GLY A 128 -9.96 3.01 -15.59
N ALA A 129 -10.87 3.52 -16.43
CA ALA A 129 -12.32 3.30 -16.31
C ALA A 129 -12.79 1.85 -16.53
N LYS A 130 -11.93 0.96 -17.05
CA LYS A 130 -12.24 -0.48 -17.18
C LYS A 130 -11.94 -1.26 -15.90
N SER A 131 -11.04 -0.76 -15.06
CA SER A 131 -10.72 -1.33 -13.75
C SER A 131 -11.54 -0.69 -12.65
N PHE A 132 -11.86 0.60 -12.77
CA PHE A 132 -12.64 1.32 -11.77
C PHE A 132 -13.76 2.14 -12.41
N GLY A 133 -15.00 1.89 -12.01
CA GLY A 133 -16.13 2.75 -12.37
C GLY A 133 -16.10 4.12 -11.67
N ASP A 134 -15.66 4.14 -10.41
CA ASP A 134 -15.45 5.34 -9.59
C ASP A 134 -14.16 5.20 -8.78
N TYR A 135 -13.04 5.67 -9.35
CA TYR A 135 -11.75 5.61 -8.68
C TYR A 135 -11.68 6.50 -7.44
N ALA A 136 -12.33 7.66 -7.45
CA ALA A 136 -12.29 8.57 -6.30
C ALA A 136 -13.01 7.96 -5.10
N GLY A 137 -14.17 7.35 -5.32
CA GLY A 137 -14.88 6.53 -4.34
C GLY A 137 -14.00 5.40 -3.80
N TYR A 138 -13.38 4.61 -4.67
CA TYR A 138 -12.46 3.54 -4.28
C TYR A 138 -11.27 4.05 -3.43
N ALA A 139 -10.56 5.08 -3.89
CA ALA A 139 -9.39 5.62 -3.21
C ALA A 139 -9.74 6.18 -1.81
N SER A 140 -10.92 6.79 -1.66
CA SER A 140 -11.38 7.33 -0.36
C SER A 140 -11.58 6.27 0.72
N GLN A 141 -11.77 5.00 0.34
CA GLN A 141 -11.88 3.89 1.30
C GLN A 141 -10.54 3.55 1.97
N HIS A 142 -9.43 4.04 1.41
CA HIS A 142 -8.07 3.80 1.90
C HIS A 142 -7.55 4.97 2.76
N VAL A 143 -8.45 5.82 3.25
CA VAL A 143 -8.15 6.84 4.25
C VAL A 143 -8.45 6.25 5.63
N PHE A 144 -7.39 5.97 6.38
CA PHE A 144 -7.48 5.33 7.69
C PHE A 144 -7.19 6.32 8.81
N ASN A 145 -8.05 6.31 9.84
CA ASN A 145 -7.67 6.87 11.13
C ASN A 145 -6.81 5.83 11.84
N ILE A 146 -5.64 6.25 12.32
CA ILE A 146 -4.70 5.39 13.03
C ILE A 146 -4.59 5.82 14.49
N ALA A 147 -4.51 4.84 15.39
CA ALA A 147 -4.09 5.05 16.76
C ALA A 147 -2.56 4.97 16.80
N ILE A 148 -1.93 6.10 17.13
CA ILE A 148 -0.49 6.19 17.33
C ILE A 148 -0.21 5.77 18.78
N PRO A 149 0.62 4.74 19.01
CA PRO A 149 0.96 4.29 20.36
C PRO A 149 1.88 5.28 21.08
N GLY A 150 1.75 5.39 22.40
CA GLY A 150 2.50 6.35 23.24
C GLY A 150 1.60 7.15 24.17
#